data_AF-A0A832UVH8-F1
#
_entry.id   AF-A0A832UVH8-F1
#
_cell.length_a   1.000
_cell.length_b   1.000
_cell.length_c   1.000
_cell.angle_alpha   90.00
_cell.angle_beta   90.00
_cell.angle_gamma   90.00
#
_symmetry.space_group_name_H-M   'P 1'
#
loop_
_entity.id
_entity.type
_entity.pdbx_description
1 polymer ?
#
loop_
_entity_poly.entity_id
_entity_poly.type
_entity_poly.pdbx_seq_one_letter_code
_entity_poly.pdbx_strand_id
1 'polypeptide(L)'
;MKLGNSLLLLLIVSVSGCISQTETEADKEVEVPHIPGEPAIIVPHTQGERDIREIMEEGKQSAEFDIENEEIPKFVDENFIELDKIKSISKFRGGYGHDFSAGTGESCRSMKHYFWPAWGEHGKTHNPSWMSIEYYSPVDGVIEELQYRENAYGTEAQFHIVPDEEPAFLLRFFHLKLLDSLGEGSRVSAGQKIGTIGDENSHAEIAVELMIPDGSTIISFFQIMSDSVFEEYAERGMTSREDVIISKEERDADPLECDYSTEAGYFVGRGTEKYDRWSTSSANWLMLN
;
A
#
# COMPACT_ATOMS: atom_id res chain seq x y z
N MET A 1 38.23 -54.08 5.37
CA MET A 1 38.52 -53.07 6.43
C MET A 1 37.19 -52.64 7.04
N LYS A 2 37.18 -52.48 8.37
CA LYS A 2 36.02 -52.52 9.27
C LYS A 2 34.95 -51.44 9.02
N LEU A 3 33.70 -51.84 9.23
CA LEU A 3 32.51 -51.00 9.45
C LEU A 3 32.70 -50.05 10.64
N GLY A 4 32.03 -48.90 10.59
CA GLY A 4 31.86 -47.99 11.72
C GLY A 4 30.62 -47.10 11.54
N ASN A 5 29.47 -47.63 11.95
CA ASN A 5 28.30 -46.84 12.35
C ASN A 5 28.71 -45.85 13.45
N SER A 6 28.22 -44.61 13.41
CA SER A 6 28.01 -43.86 14.65
C SER A 6 26.78 -42.96 14.55
N LEU A 7 25.77 -43.43 15.25
CA LEU A 7 24.50 -42.81 15.62
C LEU A 7 24.80 -41.72 16.66
N LEU A 8 24.40 -40.46 16.43
CA LEU A 8 24.47 -39.44 17.48
C LEU A 8 23.08 -39.18 18.06
N LEU A 9 22.99 -39.49 19.34
CA LEU A 9 21.84 -39.48 20.23
C LEU A 9 21.28 -38.07 20.46
N LEU A 10 19.94 -38.00 20.43
CA LEU A 10 19.13 -36.96 21.05
C LEU A 10 19.38 -36.95 22.57
N LEU A 11 19.72 -35.78 23.14
CA LEU A 11 19.78 -35.58 24.59
C LEU A 11 18.65 -34.64 25.00
N ILE A 12 17.56 -35.26 25.47
CA ILE A 12 16.45 -34.61 26.17
C ILE A 12 16.91 -34.43 27.61
N VAL A 13 17.03 -33.19 28.08
CA VAL A 13 17.15 -32.89 29.51
C VAL A 13 15.77 -32.53 30.02
N SER A 14 15.19 -33.45 30.78
CA SER A 14 14.02 -33.22 31.62
C SER A 14 14.47 -32.72 32.99
N VAL A 15 13.88 -31.62 33.44
CA VAL A 15 13.88 -31.24 34.87
C VAL A 15 12.42 -31.24 35.32
N SER A 16 12.14 -32.08 36.31
CA SER A 16 10.82 -32.33 36.89
C SER A 16 10.89 -32.06 38.40
N GLY A 17 9.82 -31.45 38.93
CA GLY A 17 9.51 -31.32 40.36
C GLY A 17 9.99 -29.99 40.99
N CYS A 18 9.21 -29.24 41.78
CA CYS A 18 8.02 -29.58 42.54
C CYS A 18 7.04 -28.40 42.72
N ILE A 19 5.79 -28.82 42.94
CA ILE A 19 4.57 -28.11 43.33
C ILE A 19 4.67 -27.50 44.73
N SER A 20 4.07 -26.32 44.92
CA SER A 20 3.22 -26.04 46.08
C SER A 20 2.22 -24.93 45.74
N GLN A 21 0.93 -25.28 45.72
CA GLN A 21 -0.18 -24.34 45.75
C GLN A 21 -0.24 -23.67 47.14
N THR A 22 -0.69 -22.42 47.19
CA THR A 22 -1.70 -21.94 48.16
C THR A 22 -2.31 -20.63 47.62
N GLU A 23 -3.64 -20.63 47.48
CA GLU A 23 -4.53 -19.46 47.39
C GLU A 23 -4.39 -18.65 48.71
N THR A 24 -4.71 -17.36 48.89
CA THR A 24 -5.82 -16.48 48.48
C THR A 24 -5.51 -15.06 49.02
N GLU A 25 -6.40 -14.09 48.73
CA GLU A 25 -6.52 -12.72 49.30
C GLU A 25 -5.60 -11.65 48.68
N ALA A 26 -5.97 -10.39 48.53
CA ALA A 26 -7.20 -9.60 48.51
C ALA A 26 -6.68 -8.16 48.29
N ASP A 27 -7.52 -7.27 47.77
CA ASP A 27 -7.20 -5.87 47.47
C ASP A 27 -6.36 -5.18 48.56
N LYS A 28 -5.23 -4.60 48.14
CA LYS A 28 -4.55 -3.57 48.93
C LYS A 28 -4.52 -2.28 48.14
N GLU A 29 -5.48 -1.43 48.48
CA GLU A 29 -5.43 0.00 48.24
C GLU A 29 -4.11 0.55 48.78
N VAL A 30 -3.41 1.30 47.93
CA VAL A 30 -2.26 2.11 48.34
C VAL A 30 -2.81 3.40 48.94
N GLU A 31 -2.82 3.50 50.26
CA GLU A 31 -3.14 4.75 50.97
C GLU A 31 -2.07 5.82 50.65
N VAL A 32 -2.51 6.87 49.96
CA VAL A 32 -1.74 8.11 49.79
C VAL A 32 -1.98 9.01 51.01
N PRO A 33 -0.95 9.62 51.62
CA PRO A 33 -1.12 10.42 52.83
C PRO A 33 -1.98 11.67 52.59
N HIS A 34 -2.99 11.85 53.43
CA HIS A 34 -3.87 13.02 53.45
C HIS A 34 -3.13 14.29 53.90
N ILE A 35 -3.01 15.27 53.01
CA ILE A 35 -2.64 16.66 53.34
C ILE A 35 -3.96 17.44 53.50
N PRO A 36 -4.32 17.90 54.71
CA PRO A 36 -5.57 18.63 54.90
C PRO A 36 -5.38 20.12 54.63
N GLY A 37 -6.16 20.66 53.69
CA GLY A 37 -6.49 22.09 53.65
C GLY A 37 -6.34 22.76 52.29
N GLU A 38 -7.26 22.51 51.37
CA GLU A 38 -7.70 23.48 50.36
C GLU A 38 -9.12 23.10 49.89
N PRO A 39 -10.03 24.07 49.67
CA PRO A 39 -11.41 23.75 49.35
C PRO A 39 -11.52 23.13 47.95
N ALA A 40 -12.30 22.05 47.85
CA ALA A 40 -12.64 21.41 46.59
C ALA A 40 -13.33 22.41 45.65
N ILE A 41 -12.66 22.73 44.53
CA ILE A 41 -13.32 23.34 43.38
C ILE A 41 -14.14 22.22 42.72
N ILE A 42 -15.45 22.22 42.98
CA ILE A 42 -16.39 21.45 42.17
C ILE A 42 -16.48 22.17 40.83
N VAL A 43 -15.72 21.70 39.85
CA VAL A 43 -15.94 22.07 38.45
C VAL A 43 -17.19 21.31 38.00
N PRO A 44 -18.25 21.99 37.51
CA PRO A 44 -19.42 21.30 37.00
C PRO A 44 -19.02 20.48 35.77
N HIS A 45 -19.50 19.25 35.67
CA HIS A 45 -19.46 18.47 34.43
C HIS A 45 -20.05 19.32 33.29
N THR A 46 -19.18 19.84 32.45
CA THR A 46 -19.58 20.39 31.15
C THR A 46 -19.93 19.21 30.26
N GLN A 47 -21.19 19.15 29.86
CA GLN A 47 -21.66 18.46 28.67
C GLN A 47 -20.74 18.84 27.50
N GLY A 48 -19.84 17.94 27.07
CA GLY A 48 -18.90 18.29 26.00
C GLY A 48 -17.72 17.36 25.74
N GLU A 49 -17.46 16.35 26.57
CA GLU A 49 -16.40 15.36 26.28
C GLU A 49 -17.07 14.07 25.80
N ARG A 50 -17.39 14.03 24.50
CA ARG A 50 -17.63 12.74 23.84
C ARG A 50 -16.33 11.96 23.84
N ASP A 51 -16.37 10.68 24.17
CA ASP A 51 -15.19 9.82 24.15
C ASP A 51 -14.60 9.85 22.73
N ILE A 52 -13.30 10.12 22.60
CA ILE A 52 -12.63 10.14 21.30
C ILE A 52 -12.84 8.79 20.60
N ARG A 53 -12.96 7.69 21.36
CA ARG A 53 -13.31 6.38 20.81
C ARG A 53 -14.73 6.32 20.24
N GLU A 54 -15.69 7.00 20.87
CA GLU A 54 -17.07 7.08 20.39
C GLU A 54 -17.16 7.98 19.14
N ILE A 55 -16.34 9.02 19.02
CA ILE A 55 -16.17 9.79 17.77
C ILE A 55 -15.49 8.95 16.67
N MET A 56 -14.49 8.13 17.04
CA MET A 56 -13.81 7.23 16.10
C MET A 56 -14.68 6.05 15.65
N GLU A 57 -15.62 5.58 16.49
CA GLU A 57 -16.57 4.52 16.17
C GLU A 57 -17.82 5.06 15.44
N GLU A 58 -18.34 6.24 15.80
CA GLU A 58 -19.46 6.90 15.10
C GLU A 58 -19.04 7.53 13.76
N GLY A 59 -17.76 7.90 13.60
CA GLY A 59 -17.16 8.35 12.35
C GLY A 59 -16.86 7.23 11.35
N LYS A 60 -17.06 5.96 11.75
CA LYS A 60 -16.92 4.78 10.90
C LYS A 60 -18.21 4.48 10.13
N GLN A 61 -18.91 5.53 9.70
CA GLN A 61 -19.67 5.43 8.47
C GLN A 61 -18.61 5.28 7.38
N SER A 62 -18.58 4.14 6.68
CA SER A 62 -17.69 3.93 5.55
C SER A 62 -17.76 5.19 4.68
N ALA A 63 -16.62 5.87 4.52
CA ALA A 63 -16.52 6.95 3.58
C ALA A 63 -16.73 6.30 2.20
N GLU A 64 -17.96 6.32 1.72
CA GLU A 64 -18.36 5.79 0.43
C GLU A 64 -18.50 6.97 -0.52
N PHE A 65 -18.01 6.78 -1.74
CA PHE A 65 -18.09 7.77 -2.80
C PHE A 65 -19.12 7.33 -3.84
N ASP A 66 -20.01 8.24 -4.24
CA ASP A 66 -20.99 7.99 -5.30
C ASP A 66 -20.37 8.26 -6.69
N ILE A 67 -19.58 7.30 -7.19
CA ILE A 67 -18.88 7.43 -8.48
C ILE A 67 -19.81 7.63 -9.69
N GLU A 68 -21.09 7.26 -9.57
CA GLU A 68 -22.06 7.40 -10.66
C GLU A 68 -22.63 8.83 -10.74
N ASN A 69 -22.64 9.57 -9.62
CA ASN A 69 -23.28 10.89 -9.55
C ASN A 69 -22.32 12.03 -9.15
N GLU A 70 -21.10 11.71 -8.72
CA GLU A 70 -20.09 12.68 -8.29
C GLU A 70 -18.87 12.71 -9.22
N GLU A 71 -18.29 13.89 -9.38
CA GLU A 71 -17.03 14.06 -10.11
C GLU A 71 -15.86 13.66 -9.20
N ILE A 72 -14.93 12.84 -9.71
CA ILE A 72 -13.76 12.41 -8.95
C ILE A 72 -12.94 13.64 -8.53
N PRO A 73 -12.73 13.87 -7.22
CA PRO A 73 -11.96 15.01 -6.73
C PRO A 73 -10.48 14.84 -7.09
N LYS A 74 -9.84 15.98 -7.37
CA LYS A 74 -8.39 16.06 -7.61
C LYS A 74 -7.71 16.67 -6.39
N PHE A 75 -7.35 15.83 -5.43
CA PHE A 75 -6.87 16.24 -4.10
C PHE A 75 -5.44 15.79 -3.78
N VAL A 76 -4.81 15.03 -4.68
CA VAL A 76 -3.40 14.63 -4.51
C VAL A 76 -2.51 15.76 -5.03
N ASP A 77 -1.84 16.44 -4.11
CA ASP A 77 -1.02 17.63 -4.40
C ASP A 77 0.50 17.38 -4.42
N GLU A 78 0.92 16.17 -4.07
CA GLU A 78 2.34 15.78 -4.07
C GLU A 78 2.53 14.47 -4.84
N ASN A 79 3.66 14.34 -5.52
CA ASN A 79 3.99 13.11 -6.22
C ASN A 79 4.40 12.02 -5.23
N PHE A 80 4.01 10.77 -5.48
CA PHE A 80 4.29 9.68 -4.53
C PHE A 80 5.72 9.10 -4.68
N ILE A 81 6.46 9.54 -5.70
CA ILE A 81 7.78 9.00 -6.06
C ILE A 81 8.69 10.10 -6.62
N GLU A 82 10.01 9.90 -6.53
CA GLU A 82 11.00 10.70 -7.26
C GLU A 82 10.82 10.56 -8.78
N LEU A 83 9.92 11.37 -9.34
CA LEU A 83 9.48 11.22 -10.72
C LEU A 83 10.66 11.29 -11.69
N ASP A 84 11.63 12.20 -11.49
CA ASP A 84 12.84 12.39 -12.31
C ASP A 84 13.64 11.09 -12.54
N LYS A 85 13.51 10.11 -11.63
CA LYS A 85 14.15 8.80 -11.71
C LYS A 85 13.35 7.75 -12.49
N ILE A 86 12.18 8.09 -13.02
CA ILE A 86 11.28 7.19 -13.77
C ILE A 86 11.37 7.49 -15.28
N LYS A 87 11.43 6.45 -16.13
CA LYS A 87 11.38 6.59 -17.60
C LYS A 87 10.04 6.21 -18.23
N SER A 88 9.24 5.40 -17.56
CA SER A 88 7.99 4.95 -18.16
C SER A 88 6.98 4.51 -17.13
N ILE A 89 5.71 4.66 -17.48
CA ILE A 89 4.57 4.36 -16.61
C ILE A 89 3.67 3.38 -17.36
N SER A 90 3.28 2.29 -16.70
CA SER A 90 2.34 1.36 -17.28
C SER A 90 0.94 1.98 -17.32
N LYS A 91 0.15 1.58 -18.31
CA LYS A 91 -1.26 1.99 -18.37
C LYS A 91 -2.11 1.25 -17.34
N PHE A 92 -3.08 1.97 -16.77
CA PHE A 92 -4.19 1.41 -16.02
C PHE A 92 -5.07 0.54 -16.94
N ARG A 93 -5.67 -0.53 -16.40
CA ARG A 93 -6.26 -1.65 -17.19
C ARG A 93 -5.28 -2.27 -18.18
N GLY A 94 -3.99 -2.21 -17.84
CA GLY A 94 -2.89 -2.71 -18.63
C GLY A 94 -2.62 -4.21 -18.41
N GLY A 95 -1.65 -4.72 -19.15
CA GLY A 95 -1.17 -6.10 -19.08
C GLY A 95 0.25 -6.21 -18.52
N TYR A 96 0.65 -5.36 -17.58
CA TYR A 96 1.91 -5.53 -16.87
C TYR A 96 1.70 -6.06 -15.46
N GLY A 97 2.62 -6.90 -14.98
CA GLY A 97 2.53 -7.57 -13.69
C GLY A 97 1.53 -8.74 -13.70
N HIS A 98 0.42 -8.56 -13.00
CA HIS A 98 -0.64 -9.57 -12.82
C HIS A 98 -2.03 -8.90 -12.73
N ASP A 99 -3.08 -9.71 -12.69
CA ASP A 99 -4.45 -9.22 -12.53
C ASP A 99 -4.62 -8.52 -11.17
N PHE A 100 -5.31 -7.38 -11.18
CA PHE A 100 -5.64 -6.63 -9.98
C PHE A 100 -7.07 -6.06 -10.06
N SER A 101 -7.97 -6.78 -10.75
CA SER A 101 -9.36 -6.36 -10.98
C SER A 101 -10.38 -7.01 -10.04
N ALA A 102 -9.92 -7.76 -9.04
CA ALA A 102 -10.81 -8.36 -8.05
C ALA A 102 -11.68 -7.29 -7.36
N GLY A 103 -12.98 -7.53 -7.28
CA GLY A 103 -13.94 -6.62 -6.64
C GLY A 103 -14.48 -5.51 -7.56
N THR A 104 -13.84 -5.19 -8.68
CA THR A 104 -14.25 -4.05 -9.53
C THR A 104 -15.33 -4.38 -10.58
N GLY A 105 -15.72 -5.65 -10.69
CA GLY A 105 -16.58 -6.13 -11.79
C GLY A 105 -15.85 -6.23 -13.15
N GLU A 106 -14.55 -5.94 -13.19
CA GLU A 106 -13.67 -6.19 -14.32
C GLU A 106 -12.93 -7.53 -14.15
N SER A 107 -12.22 -8.00 -15.18
CA SER A 107 -11.43 -9.24 -15.07
C SER A 107 -10.15 -9.18 -15.91
N CYS A 108 -9.12 -9.89 -15.45
CA CYS A 108 -7.84 -10.10 -16.14
C CYS A 108 -7.20 -8.81 -16.68
N ARG A 109 -6.90 -7.87 -15.78
CA ARG A 109 -6.21 -6.62 -16.10
C ARG A 109 -5.56 -6.04 -14.86
N SER A 110 -4.39 -5.43 -15.02
CA SER A 110 -3.79 -4.70 -13.93
C SER A 110 -4.54 -3.39 -13.72
N MET A 111 -5.02 -3.19 -12.50
CA MET A 111 -5.59 -1.92 -12.03
C MET A 111 -4.55 -1.08 -11.25
N LYS A 112 -3.27 -1.39 -11.42
CA LYS A 112 -2.13 -0.64 -10.84
C LYS A 112 -1.40 0.15 -11.92
N HIS A 113 -0.71 1.20 -11.50
CA HIS A 113 0.38 1.78 -12.27
C HIS A 113 1.72 1.28 -11.77
N TYR A 114 2.56 0.83 -12.71
CA TYR A 114 3.97 0.49 -12.47
C TYR A 114 4.84 1.61 -13.05
N PHE A 115 5.81 2.06 -12.27
CA PHE A 115 6.74 3.14 -12.59
C PHE A 115 8.12 2.53 -12.79
N TRP A 116 8.55 2.46 -14.05
CA TRP A 116 9.83 1.86 -14.41
C TRP A 116 10.96 2.88 -14.23
N PRO A 117 11.98 2.57 -13.42
CA PRO A 117 13.17 3.42 -13.28
C PRO A 117 13.91 3.72 -14.59
N ALA A 118 14.53 4.89 -14.65
CA ALA A 118 15.14 5.44 -15.85
C ALA A 118 16.41 4.70 -16.30
N TRP A 119 17.01 3.92 -15.40
CA TRP A 119 18.15 3.07 -15.69
C TRP A 119 17.80 1.62 -15.43
N GLY A 120 18.48 0.71 -16.14
CA GLY A 120 18.34 -0.72 -15.89
C GLY A 120 17.13 -1.38 -16.55
N GLU A 121 17.14 -2.70 -16.48
CA GLU A 121 16.11 -3.59 -16.99
C GLU A 121 15.66 -4.52 -15.87
N HIS A 122 14.35 -4.69 -15.72
CA HIS A 122 13.77 -5.55 -14.69
C HIS A 122 14.43 -6.94 -14.65
N GLY A 123 14.77 -7.41 -13.44
CA GLY A 123 15.45 -8.68 -13.21
C GLY A 123 16.95 -8.69 -13.53
N LYS A 124 17.56 -7.51 -13.73
CA LYS A 124 19.01 -7.34 -13.81
C LYS A 124 19.54 -6.64 -12.54
N THR A 125 20.85 -6.66 -12.36
CA THR A 125 21.50 -5.84 -11.33
C THR A 125 21.57 -4.39 -11.80
N HIS A 126 21.16 -3.45 -10.96
CA HIS A 126 21.18 -2.02 -11.28
C HIS A 126 22.26 -1.29 -10.47
N ASN A 127 22.89 -0.31 -11.11
CA ASN A 127 23.80 0.63 -10.46
C ASN A 127 23.58 2.03 -11.08
N PRO A 128 22.98 3.00 -10.36
CA PRO A 128 22.54 2.89 -8.96
C PRO A 128 21.42 1.86 -8.76
N SER A 129 21.25 1.40 -7.53
CA SER A 129 20.19 0.43 -7.19
C SER A 129 18.81 1.07 -7.31
N TRP A 130 17.81 0.32 -7.78
CA TRP A 130 16.41 0.78 -7.80
C TRP A 130 15.88 1.04 -6.40
N MET A 131 16.34 0.28 -5.40
CA MET A 131 16.05 0.53 -3.98
C MET A 131 16.56 1.89 -3.44
N SER A 132 17.26 2.69 -4.25
CA SER A 132 17.59 4.08 -3.90
C SER A 132 16.52 5.11 -4.30
N ILE A 133 15.46 4.68 -4.99
CA ILE A 133 14.35 5.54 -5.40
C ILE A 133 13.40 5.71 -4.22
N GLU A 134 13.14 6.96 -3.87
CA GLU A 134 12.36 7.36 -2.70
C GLU A 134 10.87 7.45 -3.01
N TYR A 135 10.09 7.11 -1.99
CA TYR A 135 8.64 7.24 -1.95
C TYR A 135 8.24 8.36 -1.01
N TYR A 136 7.19 9.07 -1.38
CA TYR A 136 6.60 10.16 -0.61
C TYR A 136 5.10 9.90 -0.40
N SER A 137 4.56 10.44 0.68
CA SER A 137 3.10 10.50 0.84
C SER A 137 2.55 11.57 -0.09
N PRO A 138 1.60 11.25 -0.99
CA PRO A 138 0.99 12.23 -1.88
C PRO A 138 -0.07 13.11 -1.19
N VAL A 139 -0.45 12.77 0.05
CA VAL A 139 -1.51 13.41 0.83
C VAL A 139 -1.15 13.46 2.31
N ASP A 140 -1.84 14.31 3.06
CA ASP A 140 -1.98 14.16 4.51
C ASP A 140 -2.91 12.96 4.80
N GLY A 141 -2.53 12.10 5.75
CA GLY A 141 -3.35 10.92 6.05
C GLY A 141 -2.76 9.98 7.09
N VAL A 142 -3.31 8.77 7.15
CA VAL A 142 -2.94 7.71 8.09
C VAL A 142 -2.56 6.44 7.35
N ILE A 143 -1.49 5.78 7.77
CA ILE A 143 -1.10 4.45 7.28
C ILE A 143 -2.02 3.39 7.91
N GLU A 144 -2.70 2.62 7.08
CA GLU A 144 -3.56 1.50 7.50
C GLU A 144 -3.28 0.23 6.68
N GLU A 145 -3.76 -0.91 7.19
CA GLU A 145 -3.62 -2.23 6.56
C GLU A 145 -2.18 -2.63 6.23
N LEU A 146 -1.24 -2.23 7.10
CA LEU A 146 0.18 -2.48 6.92
C LEU A 146 0.52 -3.97 7.03
N GLN A 147 1.10 -4.49 5.95
CA GLN A 147 1.56 -5.86 5.84
C GLN A 147 3.03 -5.86 5.48
N TYR A 148 3.81 -6.64 6.23
CA TYR A 148 5.23 -6.85 5.97
C TYR A 148 5.47 -8.20 5.29
N ARG A 149 6.48 -8.25 4.44
CA ARG A 149 7.00 -9.46 3.81
C ARG A 149 8.51 -9.42 3.77
N GLU A 150 9.14 -10.57 3.99
CA GLU A 150 10.58 -10.73 3.76
C GLU A 150 10.85 -11.12 2.30
N ASN A 151 11.82 -10.45 1.68
CA ASN A 151 12.35 -10.78 0.36
C ASN A 151 13.88 -10.94 0.41
N ALA A 152 14.54 -11.10 -0.74
CA ALA A 152 16.00 -11.30 -0.80
C ALA A 152 16.83 -10.05 -0.40
N TYR A 153 16.19 -8.88 -0.32
CA TYR A 153 16.80 -7.58 -0.05
C TYR A 153 16.40 -6.99 1.30
N GLY A 154 15.51 -7.64 2.03
CA GLY A 154 15.09 -7.31 3.39
C GLY A 154 13.57 -7.33 3.53
N THR A 155 13.09 -6.65 4.58
CA THR A 155 11.66 -6.44 4.82
C THR A 155 11.11 -5.39 3.87
N GLU A 156 10.07 -5.74 3.13
CA GLU A 156 9.21 -4.82 2.39
C GLU A 156 7.83 -4.72 3.04
N ALA A 157 7.10 -3.67 2.70
CA ALA A 157 5.78 -3.36 3.17
C ALA A 157 4.82 -3.09 2.01
N GLN A 158 3.56 -3.40 2.27
CA GLN A 158 2.40 -2.98 1.50
C GLN A 158 1.38 -2.42 2.48
N PHE A 159 0.75 -1.30 2.16
CA PHE A 159 -0.18 -0.60 3.04
C PHE A 159 -1.05 0.36 2.23
N HIS A 160 -2.07 0.90 2.88
CA HIS A 160 -2.84 2.03 2.38
C HIS A 160 -2.47 3.30 3.14
N ILE A 161 -2.53 4.43 2.45
CA ILE A 161 -2.68 5.73 3.08
C ILE A 161 -4.14 6.13 2.90
N VAL A 162 -4.84 6.31 4.02
CA VAL A 162 -6.20 6.86 4.06
C VAL A 162 -6.08 8.38 4.13
N PRO A 163 -6.49 9.13 3.09
CA PRO A 163 -6.40 10.59 3.09
C PRO A 163 -7.29 11.19 4.17
N ASP A 164 -6.82 12.26 4.82
CA ASP A 164 -7.64 13.00 5.81
C ASP A 164 -8.84 13.70 5.15
N GLU A 165 -8.68 14.23 3.93
CA GLU A 165 -9.73 15.00 3.22
C GLU A 165 -10.70 14.10 2.43
N GLU A 166 -10.21 12.99 1.88
CA GLU A 166 -10.96 12.11 0.96
C GLU A 166 -10.86 10.64 1.40
N PRO A 167 -11.40 10.27 2.58
CA PRO A 167 -11.18 8.96 3.20
C PRO A 167 -11.78 7.76 2.43
N ALA A 168 -12.59 8.01 1.39
CA ALA A 168 -13.09 6.96 0.49
C ALA A 168 -12.02 6.47 -0.51
N PHE A 169 -10.96 7.24 -0.72
CA PHE A 169 -9.92 7.01 -1.73
C PHE A 169 -8.66 6.46 -1.07
N LEU A 170 -8.57 5.15 -0.91
CA LEU A 170 -7.45 4.49 -0.24
C LEU A 170 -6.26 4.34 -1.22
N LEU A 171 -5.16 5.01 -0.95
CA LEU A 171 -3.96 4.96 -1.79
C LEU A 171 -3.08 3.79 -1.36
N ARG A 172 -3.00 2.74 -2.19
CA ARG A 172 -2.29 1.51 -1.87
C ARG A 172 -0.88 1.50 -2.47
N PHE A 173 0.09 1.23 -1.60
CA PHE A 173 1.51 1.16 -1.89
C PHE A 173 2.00 -0.29 -1.83
N PHE A 174 2.93 -0.66 -2.70
CA PHE A 174 3.47 -2.03 -2.79
C PHE A 174 5.00 -2.03 -2.90
N HIS A 175 5.65 -3.04 -2.34
CA HIS A 175 7.10 -3.23 -2.41
C HIS A 175 7.90 -2.04 -1.84
N LEU A 176 7.45 -1.44 -0.73
CA LEU A 176 8.17 -0.35 -0.07
C LEU A 176 9.07 -0.86 1.04
N LYS A 177 10.31 -0.39 1.10
CA LYS A 177 11.04 -0.35 2.35
C LYS A 177 10.59 0.88 3.12
N LEU A 178 9.60 0.69 4.00
CA LEU A 178 9.05 1.74 4.85
C LEU A 178 10.14 2.25 5.82
N LEU A 179 10.14 3.56 6.11
CA LEU A 179 11.03 4.12 7.14
C LEU A 179 10.71 3.52 8.52
N ASP A 180 11.75 3.19 9.30
CA ASP A 180 11.61 2.57 10.63
C ASP A 180 10.81 3.41 11.64
N SER A 181 10.68 4.73 11.38
CA SER A 181 9.86 5.64 12.20
C SER A 181 8.37 5.60 11.88
N LEU A 182 7.96 4.87 10.85
CA LEU A 182 6.58 4.75 10.39
C LEU A 182 6.09 3.30 10.55
N GLY A 183 4.79 3.16 10.77
CA GLY A 183 4.09 1.89 10.91
C GLY A 183 2.57 2.08 10.94
N GLU A 184 1.83 1.01 11.23
CA GLU A 184 0.36 1.03 11.32
C GLU A 184 -0.13 2.17 12.23
N GLY A 185 -1.08 2.96 11.74
CA GLY A 185 -1.65 4.12 12.45
C GLY A 185 -0.76 5.36 12.47
N SER A 186 0.40 5.35 11.80
CA SER A 186 1.24 6.55 11.70
C SER A 186 0.57 7.60 10.82
N ARG A 187 0.59 8.85 11.28
CA ARG A 187 0.23 10.00 10.46
C ARG A 187 1.38 10.39 9.55
N VAL A 188 1.04 10.74 8.32
CA VAL A 188 1.97 11.24 7.32
C VAL A 188 1.43 12.55 6.75
N SER A 189 2.34 13.42 6.31
CA SER A 189 1.99 14.65 5.60
C SER A 189 2.29 14.55 4.11
N ALA A 190 1.56 15.29 3.29
CA ALA A 190 1.85 15.42 1.86
C ALA A 190 3.32 15.85 1.66
N GLY A 191 4.01 15.19 0.73
CA GLY A 191 5.44 15.41 0.42
C GLY A 191 6.40 14.81 1.45
N GLN A 192 5.89 14.19 2.53
CA GLN A 192 6.74 13.49 3.49
C GLN A 192 7.33 12.23 2.85
N LYS A 193 8.66 12.08 2.92
CA LYS A 193 9.31 10.81 2.57
C LYS A 193 8.82 9.69 3.48
N ILE A 194 8.32 8.61 2.89
CA ILE A 194 7.79 7.44 3.62
C ILE A 194 8.65 6.19 3.45
N GLY A 195 9.52 6.14 2.46
CA GLY A 195 10.39 4.98 2.25
C GLY A 195 11.18 5.03 0.96
N THR A 196 11.59 3.84 0.51
CA THR A 196 12.20 3.60 -0.81
C THR A 196 11.61 2.34 -1.42
N ILE A 197 11.95 2.01 -2.66
CA ILE A 197 11.71 0.66 -3.20
C ILE A 197 12.37 -0.39 -2.27
N GLY A 198 11.63 -1.44 -1.96
CA GLY A 198 11.99 -2.52 -1.02
C GLY A 198 12.44 -3.83 -1.67
N ASP A 199 12.28 -3.97 -2.98
CA ASP A 199 12.77 -5.11 -3.76
C ASP A 199 13.47 -4.59 -5.03
N GLU A 200 14.75 -4.93 -5.19
CA GLU A 200 15.55 -4.53 -6.37
C GLU A 200 15.03 -5.12 -7.69
N ASN A 201 14.18 -6.13 -7.62
CA ASN A 201 13.50 -6.72 -8.77
C ASN A 201 12.09 -6.16 -8.99
N SER A 202 11.59 -5.26 -8.15
CA SER A 202 10.24 -4.69 -8.31
C SER A 202 10.29 -3.28 -8.91
N HIS A 203 9.21 -2.93 -9.60
CA HIS A 203 8.96 -1.53 -9.95
C HIS A 203 8.35 -0.82 -8.76
N ALA A 204 8.32 0.51 -8.85
CA ALA A 204 7.42 1.25 -8.01
C ALA A 204 5.97 1.03 -8.47
N GLU A 205 5.06 0.80 -7.53
CA GLU A 205 3.65 0.53 -7.78
C GLU A 205 2.74 1.40 -6.92
N ILE A 206 1.60 1.79 -7.50
CA ILE A 206 0.49 2.44 -6.79
C ILE A 206 -0.86 1.99 -7.37
N ALA A 207 -1.86 1.86 -6.49
CA ALA A 207 -3.26 1.70 -6.85
C ALA A 207 -4.14 2.62 -5.99
N VAL A 208 -5.32 2.98 -6.49
CA VAL A 208 -6.31 3.75 -5.73
C VAL A 208 -7.57 2.92 -5.61
N GLU A 209 -7.78 2.36 -4.43
CA GLU A 209 -9.01 1.66 -4.08
C GLU A 209 -10.04 2.70 -3.65
N LEU A 210 -11.22 2.64 -4.26
CA LEU A 210 -12.31 3.58 -3.99
C LEU A 210 -13.46 2.83 -3.36
N MET A 211 -13.81 3.21 -2.14
CA MET A 211 -14.96 2.68 -1.41
C MET A 211 -16.24 3.28 -2.00
N ILE A 212 -17.18 2.43 -2.40
CA ILE A 212 -18.47 2.81 -3.02
C ILE A 212 -19.61 2.07 -2.31
N PRO A 213 -20.88 2.51 -2.43
CA PRO A 213 -22.00 1.91 -1.68
C PRO A 213 -22.14 0.39 -1.81
N ASP A 214 -21.80 -0.16 -2.97
CA ASP A 214 -21.92 -1.59 -3.29
C ASP A 214 -20.59 -2.37 -3.15
N GLY A 215 -19.56 -1.77 -2.52
CA GLY A 215 -18.27 -2.43 -2.26
C GLY A 215 -17.08 -1.51 -2.51
N SER A 216 -16.19 -1.93 -3.39
CA SER A 216 -15.02 -1.14 -3.78
C SER A 216 -14.76 -1.27 -5.27
N THR A 217 -14.30 -0.20 -5.89
CA THR A 217 -13.71 -0.23 -7.23
C THR A 217 -12.26 0.23 -7.16
N ILE A 218 -11.57 0.23 -8.29
CA ILE A 218 -10.21 0.76 -8.39
C ILE A 218 -10.21 1.78 -9.53
N ILE A 219 -9.60 2.93 -9.29
CA ILE A 219 -9.43 4.00 -10.28
C ILE A 219 -7.95 4.29 -10.49
N SER A 220 -7.63 5.02 -11.56
CA SER A 220 -6.25 5.43 -11.82
C SER A 220 -5.82 6.53 -10.85
N PHE A 221 -4.58 6.45 -10.36
CA PHE A 221 -3.94 7.54 -9.61
C PHE A 221 -3.94 8.87 -10.38
N PHE A 222 -3.89 8.80 -11.72
CA PHE A 222 -3.98 9.97 -12.60
C PHE A 222 -5.36 10.61 -12.62
N GLN A 223 -6.40 10.00 -12.05
CA GLN A 223 -7.72 10.63 -11.93
C GLN A 223 -7.83 11.52 -10.69
N ILE A 224 -7.02 11.28 -9.65
CA ILE A 224 -7.10 11.99 -8.37
C ILE A 224 -5.96 13.00 -8.14
N MET A 225 -4.90 12.97 -8.94
CA MET A 225 -3.82 13.99 -8.85
C MET A 225 -4.31 15.37 -9.29
N SER A 226 -3.89 16.41 -8.58
CA SER A 226 -4.17 17.80 -8.94
C SER A 226 -3.50 18.17 -10.26
N ASP A 227 -3.92 19.30 -10.82
CA ASP A 227 -3.36 19.75 -12.10
C ASP A 227 -1.90 20.19 -11.98
N SER A 228 -1.45 20.63 -10.79
CA SER A 228 -0.02 20.92 -10.54
C SER A 228 0.83 19.66 -10.57
N VAL A 229 0.38 18.56 -9.93
CA VAL A 229 1.10 17.28 -10.00
C VAL A 229 1.09 16.73 -11.43
N PHE A 230 -0.03 16.85 -12.14
CA PHE A 230 -0.09 16.43 -13.55
C PHE A 230 0.87 17.23 -14.45
N GLU A 231 1.08 18.52 -14.18
CA GLU A 231 2.04 19.34 -14.93
C GLU A 231 3.46 18.76 -14.87
N GLU A 232 3.87 18.14 -13.75
CA GLU A 232 5.18 17.46 -13.66
C GLU A 232 5.31 16.32 -14.68
N TYR A 233 4.23 15.58 -14.94
CA TYR A 233 4.19 14.55 -15.98
C TYR A 233 4.12 15.16 -17.38
N ALA A 234 3.43 16.29 -17.53
CA ALA A 234 3.29 16.99 -18.79
C ALA A 234 4.62 17.59 -19.28
N GLU A 235 5.42 18.16 -18.36
CA GLU A 235 6.80 18.58 -18.61
C GLU A 235 7.68 17.43 -19.12
N ARG A 236 7.27 16.20 -18.86
CA ARG A 236 7.94 14.97 -19.26
C ARG A 236 7.24 14.25 -20.43
N GLY A 237 6.40 14.95 -21.17
CA GLY A 237 5.87 14.48 -22.45
C GLY A 237 4.51 13.77 -22.37
N MET A 238 3.90 13.67 -21.18
CA MET A 238 2.50 13.26 -21.08
C MET A 238 1.61 14.40 -21.62
N THR A 239 0.62 14.08 -22.45
CA THR A 239 -0.27 15.10 -23.04
C THR A 239 -1.65 15.10 -22.41
N SER A 240 -2.06 13.95 -21.88
CA SER A 240 -3.34 13.74 -21.23
C SER A 240 -3.21 12.67 -20.14
N ARG A 241 -4.03 12.76 -19.09
CA ARG A 241 -4.19 11.69 -18.09
C ARG A 241 -4.61 10.37 -18.74
N GLU A 242 -5.36 10.44 -19.83
CA GLU A 242 -5.79 9.29 -20.62
C GLU A 242 -4.63 8.57 -21.34
N ASP A 243 -3.45 9.19 -21.47
CA ASP A 243 -2.29 8.53 -22.10
C ASP A 243 -1.84 7.29 -21.33
N VAL A 244 -2.14 7.25 -20.03
CA VAL A 244 -1.85 6.14 -19.11
C VAL A 244 -3.10 5.39 -18.67
N ILE A 245 -4.25 5.58 -19.32
CA ILE A 245 -5.49 4.88 -18.98
C ILE A 245 -6.03 4.17 -20.22
N ILE A 246 -6.17 2.86 -20.12
CA ILE A 246 -6.99 2.10 -21.07
C ILE A 246 -8.41 2.13 -20.52
N SER A 247 -9.40 2.52 -21.33
CA SER A 247 -10.79 2.52 -20.88
C SER A 247 -11.28 1.09 -20.64
N LYS A 248 -12.35 0.94 -19.85
CA LYS A 248 -12.97 -0.37 -19.63
C LYS A 248 -13.44 -0.98 -20.95
N GLU A 249 -14.07 -0.18 -21.80
CA GLU A 249 -14.62 -0.61 -23.10
C GLU A 249 -13.50 -1.04 -24.06
N GLU A 250 -12.39 -0.30 -24.08
CA GLU A 250 -11.23 -0.66 -24.91
C GLU A 250 -10.64 -2.00 -24.45
N ARG A 251 -10.47 -2.21 -23.14
CA ARG A 251 -9.96 -3.47 -22.60
C ARG A 251 -10.96 -4.62 -22.79
N ASP A 252 -12.26 -4.38 -22.68
CA ASP A 252 -13.28 -5.41 -22.91
C ASP A 252 -13.36 -5.81 -24.39
N ALA A 253 -13.03 -4.90 -25.31
CA ALA A 253 -12.95 -5.17 -26.75
C ALA A 253 -11.67 -5.95 -27.17
N ASP A 254 -10.57 -5.82 -26.41
CA ASP A 254 -9.32 -6.57 -26.60
C ASP A 254 -8.87 -7.23 -25.28
N PRO A 255 -9.56 -8.31 -24.84
CA PRO A 255 -9.33 -8.91 -23.53
C PRO A 255 -7.99 -9.62 -23.42
N LEU A 256 -7.39 -9.54 -22.23
CA LEU A 256 -6.22 -10.32 -21.87
C LEU A 256 -6.62 -11.71 -21.37
N GLU A 257 -5.64 -12.61 -21.31
CA GLU A 257 -5.82 -13.97 -20.80
C GLU A 257 -4.97 -14.14 -19.53
N CYS A 258 -5.55 -14.70 -18.47
CA CYS A 258 -4.91 -14.89 -17.18
C CYS A 258 -4.94 -16.35 -16.74
N ASP A 259 -3.85 -16.79 -16.13
CA ASP A 259 -3.74 -18.06 -15.43
C ASP A 259 -3.96 -17.83 -13.93
N TYR A 260 -5.12 -18.26 -13.45
CA TYR A 260 -5.51 -18.22 -12.05
C TYR A 260 -5.11 -19.49 -11.28
N SER A 261 -4.11 -20.25 -11.78
CA SER A 261 -3.47 -21.31 -11.00
C SER A 261 -2.76 -20.77 -9.74
N THR A 262 -2.53 -19.46 -9.68
CA THR A 262 -2.08 -18.72 -8.49
C THR A 262 -3.09 -17.64 -8.14
N GLU A 263 -3.14 -17.23 -6.87
CA GLU A 263 -4.01 -16.14 -6.40
C GLU A 263 -3.77 -14.81 -7.14
N ALA A 264 -2.54 -14.58 -7.64
CA ALA A 264 -2.18 -13.36 -8.34
C ALA A 264 -2.81 -13.24 -9.74
N GLY A 265 -3.20 -14.35 -10.38
CA GLY A 265 -3.76 -14.33 -11.75
C GLY A 265 -2.77 -13.77 -12.78
N TYR A 266 -1.69 -14.50 -13.07
CA TYR A 266 -0.68 -14.01 -14.01
C TYR A 266 -1.16 -14.06 -15.45
N PHE A 267 -0.81 -13.05 -16.23
CA PHE A 267 -1.15 -13.05 -17.65
C PHE A 267 -0.45 -14.17 -18.44
N VAL A 268 -1.19 -14.81 -19.34
CA VAL A 268 -0.77 -15.97 -20.14
C VAL A 268 0.08 -15.54 -21.33
N GLY A 269 0.96 -16.44 -21.78
CA GLY A 269 1.67 -16.26 -23.05
C GLY A 269 2.97 -15.44 -22.93
N ARG A 270 3.56 -15.34 -21.72
CA ARG A 270 4.90 -14.75 -21.51
C ARG A 270 5.89 -15.25 -22.56
N GLY A 271 6.57 -14.32 -23.24
CA GLY A 271 7.52 -14.61 -24.31
C GLY A 271 6.90 -14.85 -25.69
N THR A 272 5.61 -14.56 -25.88
CA THR A 272 4.97 -14.50 -27.20
C THR A 272 4.89 -13.06 -27.69
N GLU A 273 4.87 -12.85 -29.00
CA GLU A 273 4.69 -11.51 -29.59
C GLU A 273 3.38 -10.85 -29.14
N LYS A 274 2.31 -11.63 -28.94
CA LYS A 274 1.04 -11.14 -28.38
C LYS A 274 1.28 -10.56 -26.99
N TYR A 275 1.95 -11.32 -26.10
CA TYR A 275 2.31 -10.87 -24.75
C TYR A 275 3.18 -9.62 -24.76
N ASP A 276 4.26 -9.63 -25.54
CA ASP A 276 5.20 -8.51 -25.57
C ASP A 276 4.51 -7.22 -26.04
N ARG A 277 3.56 -7.32 -26.98
CA ARG A 277 2.75 -6.18 -27.41
C ARG A 277 1.96 -5.57 -26.25
N TRP A 278 1.18 -6.34 -25.49
CA TRP A 278 0.35 -5.75 -24.42
C TRP A 278 1.05 -5.65 -23.07
N SER A 279 2.23 -6.22 -22.88
CA SER A 279 2.93 -6.18 -21.60
C SER A 279 4.07 -5.17 -21.60
N THR A 280 4.84 -5.04 -22.68
CA THR A 280 6.11 -4.27 -22.68
C THR A 280 6.20 -3.21 -23.79
N SER A 281 5.26 -3.16 -24.73
CA SER A 281 5.25 -2.14 -25.78
C SER A 281 4.56 -0.84 -25.37
N SER A 282 4.61 0.17 -26.25
CA SER A 282 3.90 1.44 -26.08
C SER A 282 2.37 1.33 -26.03
N ALA A 283 1.80 0.18 -26.41
CA ALA A 283 0.39 -0.10 -26.17
C ALA A 283 0.06 -0.14 -24.67
N ASN A 284 1.04 -0.45 -23.82
CA ASN A 284 0.86 -0.63 -22.38
C ASN A 284 1.77 0.25 -21.52
N TRP A 285 2.70 0.98 -22.13
CA TRP A 285 3.61 1.88 -21.44
C TRP A 285 3.63 3.24 -22.11
N LEU A 286 3.53 4.29 -21.30
CA LEU A 286 3.91 5.63 -21.72
C LEU A 286 5.39 5.84 -21.39
N MET A 287 6.18 6.29 -22.37
CA MET A 287 7.57 6.71 -22.14
C MET A 287 7.58 8.19 -21.76
N LEU A 288 8.26 8.52 -20.67
CA LEU A 288 8.55 9.88 -20.25
C LEU A 288 9.83 10.37 -20.92
N ASN A 289 9.91 11.67 -21.17
CA ASN A 289 11.09 12.37 -21.68
C ASN A 289 12.15 12.59 -20.60
#